data_AF-W7DYB0-F1
#
_entry.id   AF-W7DYB0-F1
#
_cell.length_a   1.000
_cell.length_b   1.000
_cell.length_c   1.000
_cell.angle_alpha   90.00
_cell.angle_beta   90.00
_cell.angle_gamma   90.00
#
_symmetry.space_group_name_H-M   'P 1'
#
loop_
_entity.id
_entity.type
_entity.pdbx_description
1 polymer ?
#
loop_
_entity_poly.entity_id
_entity_poly.type
_entity_poly.pdbx_seq_one_letter_code
_entity_poly.pdbx_strand_id
1 'polypeptide(L)'
;MSEQKGHKPFVSYIPASKSLPELTVTSIVLGIILAVLFGAANAYLGLKVGLTVSASIPAAVISMGILRGIFKRDSILENNIVQTMTTAGEALGAGAVFTIPALFLMGVAIKQIMLIFIVLTGGFLGVFMMVPLRRMLIVNEHETLPYPEGTACAEVLKNW
;
A
#
# COMPACT_ATOMS: atom_id res chain seq x y z
N MET A 1 31.84 -14.63 -22.56
CA MET A 1 31.03 -15.53 -21.71
C MET A 1 30.77 -14.78 -20.41
N SER A 2 29.53 -14.32 -20.23
CA SER A 2 29.12 -13.37 -19.19
C SER A 2 29.27 -13.91 -17.77
N GLU A 3 29.72 -13.05 -16.87
CA GLU A 3 29.86 -13.26 -15.42
C GLU A 3 28.58 -13.78 -14.77
N GLN A 4 28.68 -14.92 -14.08
CA GLN A 4 27.71 -15.34 -13.06
C GLN A 4 27.85 -14.40 -11.85
N LYS A 5 26.94 -13.42 -11.71
CA LYS A 5 26.77 -12.68 -10.45
C LYS A 5 26.30 -13.63 -9.36
N GLY A 6 27.16 -13.86 -8.36
CA GLY A 6 26.84 -14.68 -7.19
C GLY A 6 25.64 -14.11 -6.42
N HIS A 7 24.60 -14.92 -6.25
CA HIS A 7 23.46 -14.64 -5.37
C HIS A 7 23.95 -14.44 -3.94
N LYS A 8 23.92 -13.19 -3.44
CA LYS A 8 24.08 -12.94 -2.01
C LYS A 8 22.80 -13.41 -1.32
N PRO A 9 22.86 -14.26 -0.28
CA PRO A 9 21.67 -14.69 0.43
C PRO A 9 20.96 -13.48 1.05
N PHE A 10 19.65 -13.34 0.77
CA PHE A 10 18.83 -12.27 1.34
C PHE A 10 18.76 -12.43 2.86
N VAL A 11 19.33 -11.48 3.60
CA VAL A 11 19.28 -11.45 5.06
C VAL A 11 18.10 -10.57 5.48
N SER A 12 17.08 -11.19 6.08
CA SER A 12 15.92 -10.47 6.60
C SER A 12 16.30 -9.57 7.79
N TYR A 13 15.79 -8.33 7.82
CA TYR A 13 16.06 -7.37 8.91
C TYR A 13 15.58 -7.88 10.28
N ILE A 14 14.51 -8.69 10.30
CA ILE A 14 14.01 -9.38 11.49
C ILE A 14 14.17 -10.89 11.24
N PRO A 15 14.94 -11.62 12.07
CA PRO A 15 15.10 -13.05 11.90
C PRO A 15 13.78 -13.78 12.15
N ALA A 16 13.50 -14.83 11.37
CA ALA A 16 12.27 -15.63 11.47
C ALA A 16 12.03 -16.27 12.86
N SER A 17 13.04 -16.29 13.72
CA SER A 17 12.95 -16.74 15.11
C SER A 17 12.32 -15.73 16.07
N LYS A 18 12.14 -14.47 15.66
CA LYS A 18 11.59 -13.39 16.50
C LYS A 18 10.16 -13.06 16.08
N SER A 19 9.18 -13.45 16.90
CA SER A 19 7.79 -13.01 16.73
C SER A 19 7.61 -11.65 17.42
N LEU A 20 7.55 -10.59 16.62
CA LEU A 20 7.14 -9.26 17.07
C LEU A 20 5.65 -9.07 16.74
N PRO A 21 4.90 -8.28 17.51
CA PRO A 21 3.52 -7.96 17.15
C PRO A 21 3.51 -7.19 15.82
N GLU A 22 2.91 -7.80 14.79
CA GLU A 22 2.76 -7.20 13.45
C GLU A 22 1.36 -6.60 13.28
N LEU A 23 0.34 -7.33 13.74
CA LEU A 23 -1.07 -6.95 13.63
C LEU A 23 -1.59 -6.56 15.02
N THR A 24 -1.62 -5.27 15.29
CA THR A 24 -2.15 -4.70 16.53
C THR A 24 -3.45 -3.95 16.27
N VAL A 25 -4.30 -3.80 17.29
CA VAL A 25 -5.52 -2.97 17.16
C VAL A 25 -5.14 -1.53 16.76
N THR A 26 -4.03 -1.03 17.28
CA THR A 26 -3.49 0.30 16.95
C THR A 26 -3.14 0.41 15.46
N SER A 27 -2.42 -0.55 14.89
CA SER A 27 -2.05 -0.54 13.47
C SER A 27 -3.27 -0.68 12.56
N ILE A 28 -4.27 -1.49 12.92
CA ILE A 28 -5.53 -1.59 12.16
C ILE A 28 -6.28 -0.25 12.15
N VAL A 29 -6.49 0.35 13.32
CA VAL A 29 -7.23 1.61 13.45
C VAL A 29 -6.50 2.73 12.71
N LEU A 30 -5.18 2.82 12.88
CA LEU A 30 -4.37 3.83 12.21
C LEU A 30 -4.37 3.63 10.69
N GLY A 31 -4.24 2.39 10.23
CA GLY A 31 -4.32 2.04 8.81
C GLY A 31 -5.65 2.43 8.18
N ILE A 32 -6.79 2.20 8.86
CA ILE A 32 -8.11 2.61 8.37
C ILE A 32 -8.22 4.13 8.26
N ILE A 33 -7.78 4.86 9.31
CA ILE A 33 -7.84 6.33 9.32
C ILE A 33 -7.02 6.90 8.17
N LEU A 34 -5.78 6.44 7.99
CA LEU A 34 -4.90 6.91 6.92
C LEU A 34 -5.43 6.50 5.54
N ALA A 35 -5.95 5.28 5.38
CA ALA A 35 -6.55 4.83 4.13
C ALA A 35 -7.75 5.71 3.71
N VAL A 36 -8.62 6.08 4.65
CA VAL A 36 -9.75 6.98 4.36
C VAL A 36 -9.26 8.39 4.03
N LEU A 37 -8.31 8.92 4.82
CA LEU A 37 -7.78 10.26 4.62
C LEU A 37 -7.08 10.41 3.26
N PHE A 38 -6.13 9.54 2.97
CA PHE A 38 -5.38 9.57 1.71
C PHE A 38 -6.24 9.11 0.53
N GLY A 39 -7.14 8.14 0.73
CA GLY A 39 -8.11 7.74 -0.29
C GLY A 39 -9.03 8.90 -0.69
N ALA A 40 -9.56 9.66 0.27
CA ALA A 40 -10.39 10.83 -0.01
C ALA A 40 -9.59 11.96 -0.67
N ALA A 41 -8.37 12.22 -0.20
CA ALA A 41 -7.49 13.22 -0.79
C ALA A 41 -7.14 12.88 -2.25
N ASN A 42 -6.74 11.64 -2.52
CA ASN A 42 -6.44 11.18 -3.88
C ASN A 42 -7.69 11.09 -4.76
N ALA A 43 -8.86 10.81 -4.18
CA ALA A 43 -10.10 10.88 -4.94
C ALA A 43 -10.44 12.31 -5.37
N TYR A 44 -10.30 13.27 -4.47
CA TYR A 44 -10.50 14.68 -4.79
C TYR A 44 -9.51 15.17 -5.86
N LEU A 45 -8.21 14.88 -5.68
CA LEU A 45 -7.16 15.28 -6.62
C LEU A 45 -7.34 14.60 -7.98
N GLY A 46 -7.67 13.31 -8.00
CA GLY A 46 -7.90 12.56 -9.23
C GLY A 46 -9.09 13.11 -10.02
N LEU A 47 -10.18 13.49 -9.35
CA LEU A 47 -11.34 14.09 -10.02
C LEU A 47 -11.10 15.53 -10.48
N LYS A 48 -10.32 16.31 -9.72
CA LYS A 48 -10.13 17.75 -10.00
C LYS A 48 -8.97 18.04 -10.94
N VAL A 49 -7.86 17.33 -10.79
CA VAL A 49 -6.58 17.60 -11.47
C VAL A 49 -6.18 16.45 -12.38
N GLY A 50 -6.83 15.29 -12.29
CA GLY A 50 -6.50 14.11 -13.09
C GLY A 50 -5.21 13.40 -12.66
N LEU A 51 -4.61 13.83 -11.54
CA LEU A 51 -3.36 13.28 -11.01
C LEU A 51 -3.58 12.77 -9.58
N THR A 52 -2.93 11.65 -9.24
CA THR A 52 -2.88 11.08 -7.89
C THR A 52 -1.49 11.24 -7.31
N VAL A 53 -1.38 11.31 -5.98
CA VAL A 53 -0.12 11.44 -5.26
C VAL A 53 0.14 10.16 -4.48
N SER A 54 1.37 9.63 -4.53
CA SER A 54 1.74 8.48 -3.71
C SER A 54 1.59 8.80 -2.22
N ALA A 55 0.76 8.03 -1.53
CA ALA A 55 0.58 8.13 -0.08
C ALA A 55 1.56 7.25 0.72
N SER A 56 2.36 6.41 0.06
CA SER A 56 3.15 5.36 0.74
C SER A 56 4.20 5.90 1.70
N ILE A 57 5.00 6.87 1.25
CA ILE A 57 6.04 7.52 2.05
C ILE A 57 5.44 8.33 3.22
N PRO A 58 4.48 9.26 3.00
CA PRO A 58 3.91 10.02 4.10
C PRO A 58 3.15 9.14 5.10
N ALA A 59 2.48 8.07 4.64
CA ALA A 59 1.85 7.11 5.52
C ALA A 59 2.86 6.42 6.46
N ALA A 60 4.02 6.00 5.94
CA ALA A 60 5.08 5.41 6.76
C ALA A 60 5.63 6.39 7.80
N VAL A 61 5.87 7.66 7.43
CA VAL A 61 6.37 8.70 8.35
C VAL A 61 5.34 8.99 9.45
N ILE A 62 4.08 9.20 9.09
CA ILE A 62 3.01 9.51 10.06
C ILE A 62 2.78 8.34 11.01
N SER A 63 2.74 7.12 10.46
CA SER A 63 2.61 5.89 11.25
C SER A 63 3.78 5.71 12.22
N MET A 64 5.03 5.99 11.78
CA MET A 64 6.22 5.93 12.63
C MET A 64 6.13 6.94 13.77
N GLY A 65 5.75 8.19 13.46
CA GLY A 65 5.60 9.26 14.44
C GLY A 65 4.55 8.94 15.50
N ILE A 66 3.44 8.28 15.12
CA ILE A 66 2.38 7.90 16.05
C ILE A 66 2.78 6.67 16.89
N LEU A 67 3.26 5.60 16.26
CA LEU A 67 3.62 4.36 16.96
C LEU A 67 4.82 4.55 17.90
N ARG A 68 5.86 5.25 17.44
CA ARG A 68 7.08 5.48 18.22
C ARG A 68 6.97 6.68 19.15
N GLY A 69 6.29 7.76 18.74
CA GLY A 69 6.13 8.97 19.55
C GLY A 69 5.08 8.84 20.66
N ILE A 70 3.89 8.34 20.33
CA ILE A 70 2.76 8.27 21.28
C ILE A 70 2.77 6.94 22.05
N PHE A 71 2.99 5.82 21.35
CA PHE A 71 2.94 4.50 21.96
C PHE A 71 4.31 3.97 22.42
N LYS A 72 5.41 4.66 22.10
CA LYS A 72 6.80 4.24 22.41
C LYS A 72 7.10 2.80 21.96
N ARG A 73 6.45 2.35 20.88
CA ARG A 73 6.65 1.02 20.31
C ARG A 73 7.57 1.12 19.11
N ASP A 74 8.63 0.31 19.13
CA ASP A 74 9.62 0.25 18.07
C ASP A 74 9.35 -0.95 17.13
N SER A 75 8.16 -0.97 16.52
CA SER A 75 7.75 -2.05 15.61
C SER A 75 7.66 -1.55 14.17
N ILE A 76 8.70 -1.86 13.39
CA ILE A 76 8.72 -1.67 11.93
C ILE A 76 7.62 -2.50 11.26
N LEU A 77 7.23 -3.64 11.85
CA LEU A 77 6.21 -4.54 11.30
C LEU A 77 4.81 -3.95 11.43
N GLU A 78 4.48 -3.32 12.57
CA GLU A 78 3.20 -2.61 12.73
C GLU A 78 3.09 -1.47 11.71
N ASN A 79 4.18 -0.74 11.48
CA ASN A 79 4.20 0.33 10.50
C ASN A 79 4.03 -0.19 9.06
N ASN A 80 4.70 -1.30 8.72
CA ASN A 80 4.53 -1.95 7.42
C ASN A 80 3.07 -2.36 7.16
N ILE A 81 2.34 -2.84 8.18
CA ILE A 81 0.90 -3.12 8.08
C ILE A 81 0.10 -1.85 7.82
N VAL A 82 0.32 -0.78 8.59
CA VAL A 82 -0.36 0.52 8.41
C VAL A 82 -0.14 1.07 7.01
N GLN A 83 1.11 1.06 6.54
CA GLN A 83 1.47 1.49 5.20
C GLN A 83 0.74 0.66 4.14
N THR A 84 0.77 -0.67 4.26
CA THR A 84 0.12 -1.58 3.31
C THR A 84 -1.39 -1.35 3.25
N MET A 85 -2.05 -1.17 4.39
CA MET A 85 -3.49 -0.86 4.45
C MET A 85 -3.80 0.48 3.77
N THR A 86 -2.95 1.48 3.98
CA THR A 86 -3.11 2.82 3.40
C THR A 86 -2.97 2.79 1.88
N THR A 87 -1.91 2.16 1.37
CA THR A 87 -1.66 2.08 -0.08
C THR A 87 -2.65 1.17 -0.80
N ALA A 88 -3.13 0.10 -0.15
CA ALA A 88 -4.21 -0.74 -0.69
C ALA A 88 -5.53 0.04 -0.80
N GLY A 89 -5.87 0.84 0.23
CA GLY A 89 -7.04 1.72 0.21
C GLY A 89 -6.95 2.80 -0.88
N GLU A 90 -5.77 3.38 -1.05
CA GLU A 90 -5.48 4.32 -2.15
C GLU A 90 -5.71 3.68 -3.52
N ALA A 91 -5.14 2.50 -3.77
CA ALA A 91 -5.26 1.81 -5.06
C ALA A 91 -6.73 1.51 -5.41
N LEU A 92 -7.52 1.09 -4.41
CA LEU A 92 -8.96 0.89 -4.56
C LEU A 92 -9.69 2.21 -4.89
N GLY A 93 -9.35 3.28 -4.17
CA GLY A 93 -9.88 4.62 -4.40
C GLY A 93 -9.56 5.14 -5.80
N ALA A 94 -8.33 4.98 -6.26
CA ALA A 94 -7.91 5.37 -7.61
C ALA A 94 -8.72 4.65 -8.69
N GLY A 95 -8.96 3.35 -8.55
CA GLY A 95 -9.83 2.59 -9.46
C GLY A 95 -11.27 3.12 -9.51
N ALA A 96 -11.83 3.46 -8.36
CA ALA A 96 -13.17 4.04 -8.27
C ALA A 96 -13.25 5.43 -8.92
N VAL A 97 -12.21 6.26 -8.75
CA VAL A 97 -12.14 7.64 -9.24
C VAL A 97 -12.19 7.74 -10.76
N PHE A 98 -11.64 6.77 -11.49
CA PHE A 98 -11.74 6.74 -12.95
C PHE A 98 -13.02 6.04 -13.44
N THR A 99 -13.50 5.04 -12.70
CA THR A 99 -14.66 4.24 -13.12
C THR A 99 -15.98 4.98 -12.93
N ILE A 100 -16.15 5.68 -11.80
CA ILE A 100 -17.43 6.32 -11.44
C ILE A 100 -17.78 7.45 -12.41
N PRO A 101 -16.90 8.43 -12.71
CA PRO A 101 -17.21 9.48 -13.67
C PRO A 101 -17.48 8.95 -15.06
N ALA A 102 -16.78 7.91 -15.51
CA ALA A 102 -17.03 7.28 -16.80
C ALA A 102 -18.46 6.73 -16.91
N LEU A 103 -18.94 6.04 -15.86
CA LEU A 103 -20.32 5.54 -15.80
C LEU A 103 -21.35 6.67 -15.79
N PHE A 104 -21.05 7.79 -15.11
CA PHE A 104 -21.90 8.97 -15.12
C PHE A 104 -21.98 9.62 -16.52
N LEU A 105 -20.85 9.74 -17.21
CA LEU A 105 -20.80 10.29 -18.58
C LEU A 105 -21.57 9.42 -19.59
N MET A 106 -21.65 8.11 -19.36
CA MET A 106 -22.44 7.19 -20.17
C MET A 106 -23.96 7.26 -19.88
N GLY A 107 -24.40 8.10 -18.94
CA GLY A 107 -25.82 8.25 -18.60
C GLY A 107 -26.42 7.07 -17.84
N VAL A 108 -25.59 6.21 -17.24
CA VAL A 108 -26.06 5.06 -16.45
C VAL A 108 -26.55 5.55 -15.08
N ALA A 109 -27.78 5.18 -14.70
CA ALA A 109 -28.32 5.50 -13.38
C ALA A 109 -27.64 4.65 -12.31
N ILE A 110 -26.57 5.19 -11.70
CA ILE A 110 -25.78 4.47 -10.72
C ILE A 110 -26.48 4.50 -9.35
N LYS A 111 -26.94 3.33 -8.87
CA LYS A 111 -27.39 3.16 -7.48
C LYS A 111 -26.19 2.94 -6.56
N GLN A 112 -26.28 3.41 -5.32
CA GLN A 112 -25.21 3.25 -4.32
C GLN A 112 -24.81 1.78 -4.09
N ILE A 113 -25.77 0.85 -4.17
CA ILE A 113 -25.48 -0.58 -4.06
C ILE A 113 -24.60 -1.08 -5.22
N MET A 114 -24.81 -0.58 -6.44
CA MET A 114 -24.02 -0.96 -7.61
C MET A 114 -22.57 -0.46 -7.48
N LEU A 115 -22.38 0.75 -6.93
CA LEU A 115 -21.04 1.27 -6.61
C LEU A 115 -20.31 0.37 -5.63
N ILE A 116 -20.98 -0.02 -4.54
CA ILE A 116 -20.41 -0.91 -3.53
C ILE A 116 -20.02 -2.24 -4.18
N PHE A 117 -20.88 -2.82 -5.03
CA PHE A 117 -20.56 -4.05 -5.74
C PHE A 117 -19.35 -3.92 -6.67
N ILE A 118 -19.26 -2.85 -7.47
CA ILE A 118 -18.13 -2.62 -8.39
C ILE A 118 -16.82 -2.47 -7.62
N VAL A 119 -16.83 -1.66 -6.56
CA VAL A 119 -15.63 -1.43 -5.74
C VAL A 119 -15.23 -2.70 -5.01
N LEU A 120 -16.18 -3.45 -4.43
CA LEU A 120 -15.88 -4.71 -3.76
C LEU A 120 -15.30 -5.75 -4.73
N THR A 121 -15.94 -5.98 -5.88
CA THR A 121 -15.44 -6.96 -6.85
C THR A 121 -14.09 -6.56 -7.43
N GLY A 122 -13.88 -5.26 -7.70
CA GLY A 122 -12.58 -4.73 -8.12
C GLY A 122 -11.50 -4.92 -7.06
N GLY A 123 -11.83 -4.68 -5.79
CA GLY A 123 -10.92 -4.91 -4.66
C GLY A 123 -10.53 -6.38 -4.53
N PHE A 124 -11.50 -7.30 -4.55
CA PHE A 124 -11.23 -8.74 -4.54
C PHE A 124 -10.37 -9.16 -5.73
N LEU A 125 -10.71 -8.70 -6.93
CA LEU A 125 -9.93 -9.01 -8.14
C LEU A 125 -8.48 -8.52 -8.02
N GLY A 126 -8.27 -7.33 -7.46
CA GLY A 126 -6.92 -6.80 -7.19
C GLY A 126 -6.12 -7.68 -6.24
N VAL A 127 -6.76 -8.16 -5.16
CA VAL A 127 -6.12 -9.10 -4.22
C VAL A 127 -5.77 -10.42 -4.90
N PHE A 128 -6.67 -10.98 -5.72
CA PHE A 128 -6.37 -12.20 -6.49
C PHE A 128 -5.21 -12.00 -7.47
N MET A 129 -5.19 -10.86 -8.16
CA MET A 129 -4.12 -10.51 -9.11
C MET A 129 -2.76 -10.29 -8.44
N MET A 130 -2.70 -9.99 -7.14
CA MET A 130 -1.43 -9.87 -6.42
C MET A 130 -0.66 -11.19 -6.33
N VAL A 131 -1.35 -12.34 -6.29
CA VAL A 131 -0.70 -13.66 -6.19
C VAL A 131 0.23 -13.95 -7.39
N PRO A 132 -0.22 -13.87 -8.65
CA PRO A 132 0.66 -14.07 -9.80
C PRO A 132 1.66 -12.92 -9.98
N LEU A 133 1.24 -11.67 -9.76
CA LEU A 133 2.12 -10.50 -9.90
C LEU A 133 3.32 -10.55 -8.95
N ARG A 134 3.12 -11.00 -7.71
CA ARG A 134 4.21 -11.20 -6.75
C ARG A 134 5.29 -12.13 -7.30
N ARG A 135 4.91 -13.22 -7.97
CA ARG A 135 5.89 -14.17 -8.51
C ARG A 135 6.64 -13.57 -9.69
N MET A 136 5.93 -12.90 -10.58
CA MET A 136 6.54 -12.28 -11.77
C MET A 136 7.45 -11.10 -11.41
N LEU A 137 6.99 -10.18 -10.57
CA LEU A 137 7.72 -8.96 -10.27
C LEU A 137 8.73 -9.16 -9.13
N ILE A 138 8.35 -9.84 -8.04
CA ILE A 138 9.23 -9.91 -6.86
C ILE A 138 10.19 -11.09 -6.93
N VAL A 139 9.70 -12.28 -7.31
CA VAL A 139 10.53 -13.51 -7.25
C VAL A 139 11.45 -13.61 -8.47
N ASN A 140 10.93 -13.37 -9.68
CA ASN A 140 11.71 -13.53 -10.90
C ASN A 140 12.59 -12.29 -11.21
N GLU A 141 12.15 -11.09 -10.81
CA GLU A 141 12.82 -9.81 -11.14
C GLU A 141 13.43 -9.13 -9.88
N HIS A 142 13.78 -9.92 -8.85
CA HIS A 142 14.32 -9.41 -7.58
C HIS A 142 15.61 -8.59 -7.74
N GLU A 143 16.45 -8.94 -8.72
CA GLU A 143 17.77 -8.33 -8.93
C GLU A 143 17.80 -7.28 -10.06
N THR A 144 16.75 -7.19 -10.86
CA THR A 144 16.66 -6.34 -12.05
C THR A 144 15.89 -5.05 -11.78
N LEU A 145 14.87 -5.10 -10.92
CA LEU A 145 14.04 -3.94 -10.61
C LEU A 145 14.61 -3.16 -9.41
N PRO A 146 14.95 -1.86 -9.58
CA PRO A 146 15.16 -0.98 -8.45
C PRO A 146 13.77 -0.74 -7.85
N TYR A 147 13.57 -1.04 -6.57
CA TYR A 147 12.32 -0.76 -5.85
C TYR A 147 12.45 0.56 -5.09
N PRO A 148 12.48 1.75 -5.75
CA PRO A 148 12.88 3.01 -5.11
C PRO A 148 11.94 3.42 -3.98
N GLU A 149 10.63 3.28 -4.19
CA GLU A 149 9.62 3.67 -3.20
C GLU A 149 9.64 2.74 -1.98
N GLY A 150 9.69 1.43 -2.20
CA GLY A 150 9.83 0.45 -1.11
C GLY A 150 11.14 0.61 -0.34
N THR A 151 12.24 0.93 -1.03
CA THR A 151 13.53 1.21 -0.40
C THR A 151 13.50 2.50 0.41
N ALA A 152 12.91 3.58 -0.12
CA ALA A 152 12.76 4.84 0.61
C ALA A 152 11.91 4.66 1.88
N CYS A 153 10.81 3.90 1.79
CA CYS A 153 9.99 3.59 2.94
C CYS A 153 10.76 2.76 3.97
N ALA A 154 11.49 1.72 3.53
CA ALA A 154 12.32 0.93 4.44
C ALA A 154 13.40 1.78 5.12
N GLU A 155 13.99 2.74 4.43
CA GLU A 155 15.01 3.63 5.00
C GLU A 155 14.41 4.58 6.06
N VAL A 156 13.22 5.13 5.78
CA VAL A 156 12.47 5.93 6.77
C VAL A 156 12.17 5.10 8.02
N LEU A 157 11.80 3.83 7.87
CA LEU A 157 11.48 2.95 9.00
C LEU A 157 12.73 2.53 9.80
N LYS A 158 13.91 2.47 9.17
CA LYS A 158 15.17 2.06 9.82
C LYS A 158 15.93 3.21 10.48
N ASN A 159 15.91 4.39 9.87
CA ASN A 159 16.77 5.52 10.26
C ASN A 159 16.07 6.61 11.07
N TRP A 160 14.76 6.48 11.30
CA TRP A 160 14.06 7.31 12.28
C TRP A 160 14.39 6.92 13.71
#